data_AF-X0X9T2-F1
#
_entry.id   AF-X0X9T2-F1
#
_cell.length_a   1.000
_cell.length_b   1.000
_cell.length_c   1.000
_cell.angle_alpha   90.00
_cell.angle_beta   90.00
_cell.angle_gamma   90.00
#
_symmetry.space_group_name_H-M   'P 1'
#
loop_
_entity.id
_entity.type
_entity.pdbx_description
1 polymer ?
#
loop_
_entity_poly.entity_id
_entity_poly.type
_entity_poly.pdbx_seq_one_letter_code
_entity_poly.pdbx_strand_id
1 'polypeptide(L)'
;MAATLGNYFIDGPTLSTATAVFDDIDLTVCAADGFYSDGIVCRQQIGCVLTIAVPCPDCVIPCDATINASGGQGVYELTFATGANLGAMIIYFDPIGVPDGVRAIFDGVTYNEVTGDNFGYAAAGNANNLTVIGTASSD
;
A
#
# COMPACT_ATOMS: atom_id res chain seq x y z
N MET A 1 -5.26 10.52 8.96
CA MET A 1 -5.81 11.56 8.06
C MET A 1 -5.29 11.21 6.68
N ALA A 2 -6.17 10.87 5.73
CA ALA A 2 -5.76 10.51 4.38
C ALA A 2 -5.46 11.79 3.58
N ALA A 3 -4.37 11.80 2.82
CA ALA A 3 -4.09 12.89 1.90
C ALA A 3 -5.18 12.92 0.82
N THR A 4 -5.67 14.12 0.47
CA THR A 4 -6.65 14.29 -0.61
C THR A 4 -5.90 14.76 -1.85
N LEU A 5 -6.10 14.10 -2.99
CA LEU A 5 -5.49 14.51 -4.24
C LEU A 5 -6.17 15.79 -4.75
N GLY A 6 -5.37 16.79 -5.15
CA GLY A 6 -5.85 18.07 -5.64
C GLY A 6 -4.86 18.70 -6.63
N ASN A 7 -5.34 19.65 -7.42
CA ASN A 7 -4.49 20.44 -8.30
C ASN A 7 -3.94 21.61 -7.48
N TYR A 8 -2.62 21.64 -7.32
CA TYR A 8 -1.90 22.70 -6.64
C TYR A 8 -0.76 23.20 -7.53
N PHE A 9 -0.40 24.46 -7.35
CA PHE A 9 0.67 25.12 -8.09
C PHE A 9 1.79 25.48 -7.12
N ILE A 10 3.03 25.46 -7.58
CA ILE A 10 4.21 25.76 -6.78
C ILE A 10 5.13 26.73 -7.53
N ASP A 11 5.85 27.56 -6.80
CA ASP A 11 6.80 28.56 -7.30
C ASP A 11 8.21 27.98 -7.52
N GLY A 12 8.29 26.70 -7.89
CA GLY A 12 9.53 26.00 -8.13
C GLY A 12 9.34 24.76 -8.99
N PRO A 13 10.43 24.19 -9.56
CA PRO A 13 10.34 22.99 -10.39
C PRO A 13 9.94 21.73 -9.61
N THR A 14 10.12 21.71 -8.28
CA THR A 14 9.76 20.59 -7.40
C THR A 14 9.28 21.11 -6.06
N LEU A 15 8.54 20.30 -5.29
CA LEU A 15 8.11 20.69 -3.95
C LEU A 15 9.30 20.90 -3.01
N SER A 16 10.47 20.32 -3.29
CA SER A 16 11.69 20.51 -2.49
C SER A 16 12.28 21.93 -2.62
N THR A 17 12.15 22.55 -3.79
CA THR A 17 12.73 23.88 -4.08
C THR A 17 11.71 25.02 -4.05
N ALA A 18 10.41 24.72 -3.98
CA ALA A 18 9.34 25.70 -3.83
C ALA A 18 9.42 26.46 -2.49
N THR A 19 8.86 27.66 -2.44
CA THR A 19 8.70 28.42 -1.20
C THR A 19 7.26 28.39 -0.68
N ALA A 20 6.28 28.19 -1.56
CA ALA A 20 4.86 28.11 -1.23
C ALA A 20 4.06 27.20 -2.19
N VAL A 21 2.84 26.86 -1.78
CA VAL A 21 1.83 26.13 -2.54
C VAL A 21 0.61 27.04 -2.73
N PHE A 22 0.07 27.05 -3.95
CA PHE A 22 -1.00 27.92 -4.40
C PHE A 22 -2.17 27.13 -5.00
N ASP A 23 -3.37 27.69 -4.91
CA ASP A 23 -4.61 27.12 -5.48
C ASP A 23 -4.87 27.58 -6.93
N ASP A 24 -4.11 28.57 -7.42
CA ASP A 24 -4.22 29.13 -8.76
C ASP A 24 -2.90 29.12 -9.55
N ILE A 25 -3.02 29.06 -10.87
CA ILE A 25 -1.88 29.03 -11.79
C ILE A 25 -1.08 30.34 -11.80
N ASP A 26 -1.70 31.45 -11.42
CA ASP A 26 -1.06 32.77 -11.36
C ASP A 26 -0.25 32.97 -10.07
N LEU A 27 -0.26 31.98 -9.16
CA LEU A 27 0.47 31.96 -7.88
C LEU A 27 0.10 33.13 -6.96
N THR A 28 -1.19 33.48 -6.90
CA THR A 28 -1.70 34.64 -6.15
C THR A 28 -2.48 34.26 -4.88
N VAL A 29 -3.07 33.07 -4.87
CA VAL A 29 -3.90 32.52 -3.80
C VAL A 29 -3.15 31.36 -3.17
N CYS A 30 -2.61 31.60 -1.98
CA CYS A 30 -1.95 30.56 -1.21
C CYS A 30 -2.95 29.46 -0.84
N ALA A 31 -2.54 28.21 -1.02
CA ALA A 31 -3.28 27.07 -0.53
C ALA A 31 -3.35 27.10 1.01
N ALA A 32 -4.37 26.45 1.58
CA ALA A 32 -4.61 26.44 3.02
C ALA A 32 -3.40 25.93 3.84
N ASP A 33 -3.29 26.33 5.11
CA ASP A 33 -2.25 25.77 5.98
C ASP A 33 -2.44 24.25 6.15
N GLY A 34 -1.37 23.48 5.98
CA GLY A 34 -1.45 22.02 5.93
C GLY A 34 -0.18 21.34 5.43
N PHE A 35 -0.20 20.01 5.38
CA PHE A 35 0.89 19.22 4.79
C PHE A 35 0.61 18.97 3.30
N TYR A 36 1.64 19.20 2.49
CA TYR A 36 1.65 18.98 1.05
C TYR A 36 2.74 17.97 0.70
N SER A 37 2.48 17.19 -0.35
CA SER A 37 3.38 16.13 -0.81
C SER A 37 3.34 16.00 -2.33
N ASP A 38 4.50 15.78 -2.94
CA ASP A 38 4.65 15.37 -4.34
C ASP A 38 4.93 13.86 -4.48
N GLY A 39 4.74 13.09 -3.41
CA GLY A 39 5.08 11.66 -3.32
C GLY A 39 6.55 11.37 -3.02
N ILE A 40 7.43 12.38 -3.07
CA ILE A 40 8.86 12.24 -2.76
C ILE A 40 9.17 12.93 -1.43
N VAL A 41 8.75 14.19 -1.30
CA VAL A 41 8.93 15.00 -0.08
C VAL A 41 7.61 15.50 0.47
N CYS A 42 7.58 15.67 1.78
CA CYS A 42 6.44 16.13 2.55
C CYS A 42 6.85 17.42 3.27
N ARG A 43 6.05 18.48 3.14
CA ARG A 43 6.31 19.82 3.71
C ARG A 43 5.04 20.41 4.30
N GLN A 44 5.16 21.12 5.41
CA GLN A 44 4.05 21.86 5.98
C GLN A 44 4.05 23.30 5.44
N GLN A 45 2.91 23.80 5.00
CA GLN A 45 2.68 25.21 4.74
C GLN A 45 2.05 25.87 5.97
N ILE A 46 2.62 26.98 6.42
CA ILE A 46 2.07 27.81 7.49
C ILE A 46 2.17 29.27 7.04
N GLY A 47 1.04 29.95 6.89
CA GLY A 47 1.00 31.35 6.46
C GLY A 47 1.66 31.57 5.10
N CYS A 48 1.42 30.67 4.14
CA CYS A 48 2.01 30.71 2.79
C CYS A 48 3.53 30.54 2.73
N VAL A 49 4.13 29.88 3.72
CA VAL A 49 5.54 29.53 3.71
C VAL A 49 5.70 28.04 3.96
N LEU A 50 6.43 27.36 3.08
CA LEU A 50 6.77 25.94 3.24
C LEU A 50 7.95 25.76 4.21
N THR A 51 7.76 24.87 5.19
CA THR A 51 8.80 24.43 6.12
C THR A 51 9.90 23.61 5.42
N ILE A 52 10.86 23.10 6.18
CA ILE A 52 11.88 22.19 5.65
C ILE A 52 11.26 20.96 4.96
N ALA A 53 11.90 20.53 3.87
CA ALA A 53 11.56 19.28 3.18
C ALA A 53 11.98 18.07 4.01
N VAL A 54 11.02 17.18 4.25
CA VAL A 54 11.25 15.87 4.88
C VAL A 54 10.90 14.80 3.83
N PRO A 55 11.65 13.69 3.73
CA PRO A 55 11.25 12.56 2.90
C PRO A 55 9.84 12.12 3.29
N CYS A 56 8.97 11.88 2.31
CA CYS A 56 7.67 11.31 2.66
C CYS A 56 7.88 9.93 3.28
N PRO A 57 7.23 9.63 4.41
CA PRO A 57 7.24 8.28 4.94
C PRO A 57 6.60 7.37 3.89
N ASP A 58 7.24 6.24 3.64
CA ASP A 58 6.69 5.20 2.78
C ASP A 58 5.26 4.88 3.25
N CYS A 59 4.31 4.81 2.31
CA CYS A 59 2.96 4.30 2.57
C CYS A 59 3.02 2.77 2.77
N VAL A 60 3.70 2.33 3.83
CA VAL A 60 3.85 0.93 4.22
C VAL A 60 2.61 0.53 4.99
N ILE A 61 2.07 -0.64 4.65
CA ILE A 61 1.06 -1.27 5.49
C ILE A 61 1.78 -1.78 6.75
N PRO A 62 1.41 -1.34 7.97
CA PRO A 62 2.04 -1.86 9.18
C PRO A 62 1.82 -3.38 9.25
N CYS A 63 2.76 -4.11 9.86
CA CYS A 63 2.70 -5.58 9.93
C CYS A 63 1.41 -6.13 10.58
N ASP A 64 0.70 -5.30 11.33
CA ASP A 64 -0.51 -5.66 12.08
C ASP A 64 -1.80 -5.16 11.41
N ALA A 65 -1.72 -4.60 10.21
CA ALA A 65 -2.91 -4.12 9.51
C ALA A 65 -3.68 -5.28 8.86
N THR A 66 -5.01 -5.25 9.01
CA THR A 66 -5.89 -6.15 8.25
C THR A 66 -6.11 -5.59 6.85
N ILE A 67 -5.79 -6.39 5.83
CA ILE A 67 -6.15 -6.10 4.44
C ILE A 67 -7.40 -6.93 4.13
N ASN A 68 -8.55 -6.26 4.00
CA ASN A 68 -9.80 -6.91 3.65
C ASN A 68 -10.05 -6.74 2.15
N ALA A 69 -10.19 -7.86 1.45
CA ALA A 69 -10.73 -7.90 0.10
C ALA A 69 -11.91 -8.88 0.09
N SER A 70 -13.08 -8.40 -0.32
CA SER A 70 -14.27 -9.24 -0.47
C SER A 70 -14.67 -9.26 -1.94
N GLY A 71 -14.83 -10.45 -2.48
CA GLY A 71 -15.43 -10.66 -3.78
C GLY A 71 -16.08 -12.03 -3.83
N GLY A 72 -16.89 -12.29 -4.86
CA GLY A 72 -17.42 -13.63 -5.11
C GLY A 72 -16.35 -14.57 -5.66
N GLN A 73 -16.67 -15.27 -6.74
CA GLN A 73 -15.71 -16.14 -7.42
C GLN A 73 -14.81 -15.31 -8.35
N GLY A 74 -13.49 -15.42 -8.20
CA GLY A 74 -12.53 -14.67 -9.02
C GLY A 74 -11.09 -14.82 -8.56
N VAL A 75 -10.17 -14.21 -9.31
CA VAL A 75 -8.77 -14.02 -8.90
C VAL A 75 -8.62 -12.59 -8.40
N TYR A 76 -8.16 -12.44 -7.17
CA TYR A 76 -7.94 -11.15 -6.53
C TYR A 76 -6.46 -10.92 -6.34
N GLU A 77 -5.96 -9.77 -6.81
CA GLU A 77 -4.57 -9.35 -6.64
C GLU A 77 -4.52 -8.19 -5.65
N LEU A 78 -3.68 -8.34 -4.62
CA LEU A 78 -3.44 -7.32 -3.60
C LEU A 78 -1.95 -6.98 -3.61
N THR A 79 -1.64 -5.71 -3.82
CA THR A 79 -0.27 -5.20 -3.88
C THR A 79 -0.11 -4.11 -2.83
N PHE A 80 0.90 -4.26 -1.97
CA PHE A 80 1.24 -3.28 -0.93
C PHE A 80 2.75 -3.18 -0.76
N ALA A 81 3.22 -2.02 -0.28
CA ALA A 81 4.62 -1.79 0.04
C ALA A 81 4.93 -2.36 1.44
N THR A 82 6.06 -3.07 1.57
CA THR A 82 6.57 -3.64 2.84
C THR A 82 7.62 -2.76 3.52
N GLY A 83 8.06 -1.67 2.86
CA GLY A 83 9.08 -0.75 3.37
C GLY A 83 10.50 -1.32 3.32
N ALA A 84 11.47 -0.51 3.77
CA ALA A 84 12.89 -0.87 3.72
C ALA A 84 13.39 -1.73 4.91
N ASN A 85 12.66 -1.74 6.04
CA ASN A 85 13.04 -2.48 7.24
C ASN A 85 12.48 -3.91 7.19
N LEU A 86 13.08 -4.75 6.36
CA LEU A 86 12.61 -6.11 6.14
C LEU A 86 12.90 -7.04 7.34
N GLY A 87 11.90 -7.84 7.70
CA GLY A 87 11.96 -8.91 8.68
C GLY A 87 11.12 -10.11 8.24
N ALA A 88 10.83 -11.03 9.15
CA ALA A 88 9.89 -12.12 8.86
C ALA A 88 8.49 -11.55 8.61
N MET A 89 7.91 -11.86 7.46
CA MET A 89 6.54 -11.49 7.11
C MET A 89 5.64 -12.71 7.27
N ILE A 90 4.57 -12.55 8.03
CA ILE A 90 3.54 -13.58 8.21
C ILE A 90 2.24 -13.05 7.64
N ILE A 91 1.70 -13.74 6.66
CA ILE A 91 0.39 -13.43 6.08
C ILE A 91 -0.60 -14.47 6.60
N TYR A 92 -1.58 -14.01 7.37
CA TYR A 92 -2.71 -14.84 7.77
C TYR A 92 -3.75 -14.81 6.66
N PHE A 93 -4.13 -15.99 6.18
CA PHE A 93 -5.13 -16.18 5.15
C PHE A 93 -6.27 -17.03 5.71
N ASP A 94 -7.47 -16.49 5.73
CA ASP A 94 -8.66 -17.12 6.30
C ASP A 94 -9.70 -17.39 5.20
N PRO A 95 -9.66 -18.58 4.55
CA PRO A 95 -10.62 -18.93 3.49
C PRO A 95 -12.01 -19.21 4.08
N ILE A 96 -13.07 -18.65 3.49
CA ILE A 96 -14.44 -18.76 4.02
C ILE A 96 -15.34 -19.55 3.07
N GLY A 97 -15.77 -20.73 3.51
CA GLY A 97 -16.94 -21.43 2.96
C GLY A 97 -16.77 -22.11 1.58
N VAL A 98 -15.68 -21.83 0.87
CA VAL A 98 -15.28 -22.47 -0.41
C VAL A 98 -13.76 -22.69 -0.41
N PRO A 99 -13.20 -23.56 -1.29
CA PRO A 99 -11.76 -23.63 -1.48
C PRO A 99 -11.22 -22.33 -2.09
N ASP A 100 -10.28 -21.69 -1.41
CA ASP A 100 -9.59 -20.50 -1.92
C ASP A 100 -8.11 -20.80 -2.17
N GLY A 101 -7.57 -20.22 -3.24
CA GLY A 101 -6.16 -20.32 -3.60
C GLY A 101 -5.37 -19.11 -3.11
N VAL A 102 -4.19 -19.35 -2.53
CA VAL A 102 -3.24 -18.28 -2.14
C VAL A 102 -1.88 -18.46 -2.79
N ARG A 103 -1.28 -17.33 -3.17
CA ARG A 103 0.09 -17.20 -3.67
C ARG A 103 0.54 -15.76 -3.44
N ALA A 104 1.72 -15.57 -2.87
CA ALA A 104 2.36 -14.27 -2.71
C ALA A 104 3.55 -14.12 -3.67
N ILE A 105 3.84 -12.89 -4.08
CA ILE A 105 5.04 -12.56 -4.85
C ILE A 105 5.73 -11.43 -4.10
N PHE A 106 7.01 -11.62 -3.76
CA PHE A 106 7.82 -10.64 -3.07
C PHE A 106 9.20 -10.54 -3.74
N ASP A 107 9.59 -9.35 -4.17
CA ASP A 107 10.83 -9.07 -4.94
C ASP A 107 11.04 -10.01 -6.14
N GLY A 108 9.94 -10.35 -6.82
CA GLY A 108 9.95 -11.26 -7.98
C GLY A 108 10.07 -12.75 -7.65
N VAL A 109 10.11 -13.10 -6.35
CA VAL A 109 10.10 -14.48 -5.86
C VAL A 109 8.68 -14.89 -5.49
N THR A 110 8.24 -16.05 -5.95
CA THR A 110 6.91 -16.59 -5.65
C THR A 110 6.95 -17.46 -4.39
N TYR A 111 5.98 -17.23 -3.51
CA TYR A 111 5.74 -18.01 -2.30
C TYR A 111 4.33 -18.59 -2.36
N ASN A 112 4.21 -19.91 -2.26
CA ASN A 112 2.93 -20.61 -2.27
C ASN A 112 2.85 -21.70 -1.19
N GLU A 113 3.73 -21.64 -0.19
CA GLU A 113 3.74 -22.59 0.92
C GLU A 113 2.94 -22.00 2.08
N VAL A 114 2.06 -22.79 2.68
CA VAL A 114 1.24 -22.39 3.82
C VAL A 114 1.27 -23.45 4.91
N THR A 115 1.00 -23.03 6.14
CA THR A 115 0.79 -23.92 7.27
C THR A 115 -0.50 -23.53 7.96
N GLY A 116 -1.33 -24.52 8.29
CA GLY A 116 -2.56 -24.30 9.06
C GLY A 116 -2.75 -25.36 10.14
N ASP A 117 -3.48 -24.99 11.19
CA ASP A 117 -3.67 -25.84 12.37
C ASP A 117 -4.38 -27.17 12.05
N ASN A 118 -5.24 -27.17 11.02
CA ASN A 118 -6.07 -28.32 10.65
C ASN A 118 -5.44 -29.27 9.62
N PHE A 119 -4.50 -28.78 8.81
CA PHE A 119 -3.93 -29.55 7.69
C PHE A 119 -2.40 -29.57 7.69
N GLY A 120 -1.75 -28.84 8.60
CA GLY A 120 -0.30 -28.71 8.65
C GLY A 120 0.24 -27.99 7.42
N TYR A 121 1.37 -28.47 6.91
CA TYR A 121 2.02 -27.92 5.72
C TYR A 121 1.24 -28.24 4.43
N ALA A 122 1.07 -27.25 3.57
CA ALA A 122 0.53 -27.43 2.23
C ALA A 122 1.25 -26.55 1.21
N ALA A 123 1.45 -27.09 0.00
CA ALA A 123 2.06 -26.39 -1.13
C ALA A 123 1.60 -26.98 -2.45
N ALA A 124 1.44 -26.14 -3.48
CA ALA A 124 1.23 -26.60 -4.84
C ALA A 124 2.53 -27.14 -5.44
N GLY A 125 2.44 -28.23 -6.22
CA GLY A 125 3.62 -28.88 -6.82
C GLY A 125 4.38 -28.05 -7.84
N ASN A 126 3.85 -26.90 -8.27
CA ASN A 126 4.53 -25.91 -9.09
C ASN A 126 4.51 -24.56 -8.35
N ALA A 127 5.66 -23.91 -8.24
CA ALA A 127 5.81 -22.63 -7.54
C ALA A 127 4.90 -21.52 -8.07
N ASN A 128 4.52 -21.56 -9.35
CA ASN A 128 3.66 -20.55 -9.96
C ASN A 128 2.16 -20.83 -9.74
N ASN A 129 1.79 -21.99 -9.21
CA ASN A 129 0.40 -22.33 -8.94
C ASN A 129 -0.04 -21.80 -7.58
N LEU A 130 -1.33 -21.53 -7.45
CA LEU A 130 -1.94 -21.23 -6.16
C LEU A 130 -2.01 -22.51 -5.32
N THR A 131 -1.78 -22.37 -4.03
CA THR A 131 -2.06 -23.43 -3.06
C THR A 131 -3.49 -23.26 -2.58
N VAL A 132 -4.32 -24.27 -2.87
CA VAL A 132 -5.75 -24.25 -2.58
C VAL A 132 -6.00 -24.84 -1.20
N ILE A 133 -6.67 -24.08 -0.34
CA ILE A 133 -7.03 -24.45 1.04
C ILE A 133 -8.54 -24.25 1.22
N GLY A 134 -9.20 -25.13 1.96
CA GLY A 134 -10.63 -25.05 2.26
C GLY A 134 -11.35 -26.39 2.09
N THR A 135 -12.63 -26.44 2.46
CA THR A 135 -13.46 -27.65 2.36
C THR A 135 -14.15 -27.71 1.00
N ALA A 136 -13.86 -28.75 0.22
CA ALA A 136 -14.34 -28.96 -1.15
C ALA A 136 -15.85 -29.32 -1.28
N SER A 137 -16.70 -29.01 -0.31
CA SER A 137 -18.07 -29.54 -0.26
C SER A 137 -19.16 -28.57 -0.75
N SER A 138 -18.86 -27.64 -1.64
CA SER A 138 -19.87 -26.76 -2.24
C SER A 138 -19.62 -26.48 -3.73
N ASP A 139 -19.25 -27.52 -4.47
CA ASP A 139 -19.56 -27.59 -5.91
C ASP A 139 -21.00 -28.07 -6.12
#